data_AF-J3HJI3-F1
#
_entry.id   AF-J3HJI3-F1
#
_cell.length_a   1.000
_cell.length_b   1.000
_cell.length_c   1.000
_cell.angle_alpha   90.00
_cell.angle_beta   90.00
_cell.angle_gamma   90.00
#
_symmetry.space_group_name_H-M   'P 1'
#
loop_
_entity.id
_entity.type
_entity.pdbx_description
1 polymer ?
#
loop_
_entity_poly.entity_id
_entity_poly.type
_entity_poly.pdbx_seq_one_letter_code
_entity_poly.pdbx_strand_id
1 'polypeptide(L)'
;MSFLTLAFPVETAIPVAQTLIAAASAYLRPVLGLGALVTLLMVFKPLLVGVAQALMVLVKPRKSLEQRILAHRFSGKRMLNRMANEYSATQPNFAAELRTMAARD
;
A
#
# COMPACT_ATOMS: atom_id res chain seq x y z
N MET A 1 3.89 -43.67 63.95
CA MET A 1 3.73 -42.42 63.19
C MET A 1 5.07 -42.11 62.54
N SER A 2 5.28 -42.60 61.32
CA SER A 2 6.56 -42.52 60.61
C SER A 2 6.50 -41.36 59.62
N PHE A 3 7.45 -40.44 59.72
CA PHE A 3 7.60 -39.21 58.95
C PHE A 3 8.11 -39.43 57.51
N LEU A 4 7.92 -40.63 56.96
CA LEU A 4 8.42 -41.05 55.64
C LEU A 4 7.37 -40.91 54.52
N THR A 5 6.40 -40.02 54.66
CA THR A 5 5.34 -39.80 53.65
C THR A 5 5.50 -38.50 52.84
N LEU A 6 6.65 -37.82 52.94
CA LEU A 6 6.94 -36.58 52.18
C LEU A 6 8.16 -36.71 51.25
N ALA A 7 8.55 -37.92 50.89
CA ALA A 7 9.51 -38.12 49.81
C ALA A 7 8.75 -38.12 48.47
N PHE A 8 8.46 -36.92 47.95
CA PHE A 8 8.15 -36.78 46.53
C PHE A 8 9.34 -37.34 45.74
N PRO A 9 9.15 -38.34 44.86
CA PRO A 9 10.26 -38.93 44.14
C PRO A 9 10.80 -37.89 43.15
N VAL A 10 11.98 -37.35 43.46
CA VAL A 10 12.72 -36.38 42.61
C VAL A 10 12.85 -36.93 41.18
N GLU A 11 12.92 -38.25 41.03
CA GLU A 11 12.95 -38.98 39.76
C GLU A 11 11.72 -38.74 38.88
N THR A 12 10.55 -38.47 39.47
CA THR A 12 9.32 -38.14 38.71
C THR A 12 9.21 -36.65 38.40
N ALA A 13 9.93 -35.78 39.11
CA ALA A 13 9.92 -34.34 38.87
C ALA A 13 10.74 -33.97 37.62
N ILE A 14 11.81 -34.72 37.31
CA ILE A 14 12.67 -34.51 36.14
C ILE A 14 11.91 -34.64 34.81
N PRO A 15 11.15 -35.72 34.52
CA PRO A 15 10.40 -35.84 33.27
C PRO A 15 9.26 -34.81 33.18
N VAL A 16 8.63 -34.45 34.30
CA VAL A 16 7.60 -33.40 34.33
C VAL A 16 8.20 -32.04 33.97
N ALA A 17 9.36 -31.68 34.54
CA ALA A 17 10.06 -30.45 34.16
C ALA A 17 10.48 -30.45 32.68
N GLN A 18 10.99 -31.56 32.15
CA GLN A 18 11.38 -31.68 30.75
C GLN A 18 10.20 -31.53 29.79
N THR A 19 9.05 -32.14 30.09
CA THR A 19 7.83 -32.01 29.26
C THR A 19 7.29 -30.58 29.27
N LEU A 20 7.32 -29.90 30.42
CA LEU A 20 6.92 -28.49 30.51
C LEU A 20 7.86 -27.57 29.73
N ILE A 21 9.17 -27.78 29.82
CA ILE A 21 10.17 -27.03 29.04
C ILE A 21 10.01 -27.31 27.55
N ALA A 22 9.80 -28.56 27.16
CA ALA A 22 9.59 -28.95 25.76
C ALA A 22 8.32 -28.29 25.20
N ALA A 23 7.20 -28.37 25.94
CA ALA A 23 5.94 -27.72 25.57
C ALA A 23 6.11 -26.20 25.48
N ALA A 24 6.74 -25.56 26.48
CA ALA A 24 7.01 -24.13 26.45
C ALA A 24 7.89 -23.75 25.25
N SER A 25 8.94 -24.51 24.95
CA SER A 25 9.83 -24.26 23.81
C SER A 25 9.12 -24.43 22.45
N ALA A 26 8.16 -25.35 22.37
CA ALA A 26 7.38 -25.59 21.16
C ALA A 26 6.50 -24.39 20.78
N TYR A 27 6.01 -23.64 21.77
CA TYR A 27 5.23 -22.41 21.55
C TYR A 27 6.10 -21.16 21.53
N LEU A 28 7.15 -21.10 22.33
CA LEU A 28 8.01 -19.91 22.44
C LEU A 28 8.81 -19.67 21.15
N ARG A 29 9.32 -20.73 20.51
CA ARG A 29 10.08 -20.64 19.25
C ARG A 29 9.28 -19.99 18.10
N PRO A 30 8.07 -20.46 17.74
CA PRO A 30 7.31 -19.83 16.68
C PRO A 30 6.83 -18.42 17.05
N VAL A 31 6.48 -18.17 18.31
CA VAL A 31 6.06 -16.82 18.76
C VAL A 31 7.22 -15.82 18.63
N LEU A 32 8.42 -16.20 19.06
CA LEU A 32 9.61 -15.35 18.89
C LEU A 32 10.00 -15.20 17.43
N GLY A 33 9.91 -16.27 16.62
CA GLY A 33 10.19 -16.21 15.19
C GLY A 33 9.23 -15.28 14.44
N LEU A 34 7.92 -15.39 14.71
CA LEU A 34 6.90 -14.50 14.15
C LEU A 34 7.08 -13.07 14.66
N GLY A 35 7.39 -12.90 15.95
CA GLY A 35 7.68 -11.59 16.53
C GLY A 35 8.87 -10.91 15.84
N ALA A 36 9.97 -11.64 15.66
CA ALA A 36 11.15 -11.14 14.94
C ALA A 36 10.85 -10.80 13.49
N LEU A 37 10.01 -11.59 12.81
CA LEU A 37 9.59 -11.31 11.44
C LEU A 37 8.74 -10.03 11.38
N VAL A 38 7.78 -9.87 12.29
CA VAL A 38 6.93 -8.68 12.35
C VAL A 38 7.75 -7.42 12.67
N THR A 39 8.68 -7.49 13.62
CA THR A 39 9.55 -6.35 13.93
C THR A 39 10.45 -6.01 12.74
N LEU A 40 11.00 -7.01 12.04
CA LEU A 40 11.75 -6.81 10.80
C LEU A 40 10.90 -6.08 9.75
N LEU A 41 9.68 -6.55 9.49
CA LEU A 41 8.77 -5.91 8.54
C LEU A 41 8.38 -4.49 8.96
N MET A 42 8.25 -4.21 10.25
CA MET A 42 7.97 -2.86 10.76
C MET A 42 9.16 -1.93 10.59
N VAL A 43 10.38 -2.39 10.89
CA VAL A 43 11.62 -1.60 10.70
C VAL A 43 11.84 -1.31 9.21
N PHE A 44 11.60 -2.31 8.35
CA PHE A 44 11.73 -2.18 6.89
C PHE A 44 10.45 -1.72 6.20
N LYS A 45 9.42 -1.29 6.94
CA LYS A 45 8.18 -0.74 6.39
C LYS A 45 8.41 0.36 5.34
N PRO A 46 9.28 1.36 5.53
CA PRO A 46 9.50 2.38 4.51
C PRO A 46 10.06 1.79 3.20
N LEU A 47 10.91 0.76 3.28
CA LEU A 47 11.45 0.06 2.10
C LEU A 47 10.33 -0.70 1.37
N LEU A 48 9.50 -1.43 2.11
CA LEU A 48 8.37 -2.19 1.55
C LEU A 48 7.36 -1.26 0.87
N VAL A 49 7.08 -0.09 1.46
CA VAL A 49 6.22 0.94 0.85
C VAL A 49 6.86 1.48 -0.43
N GLY A 50 8.17 1.75 -0.44
CA GLY A 50 8.89 2.18 -1.63
C GLY A 50 8.82 1.15 -2.77
N VAL A 51 9.06 -0.13 -2.47
CA VAL A 51 8.94 -1.23 -3.44
C VAL A 51 7.51 -1.36 -3.95
N ALA A 52 6.52 -1.31 -3.07
CA ALA A 52 5.11 -1.35 -3.46
C ALA A 52 4.72 -0.18 -4.38
N GLN A 53 5.22 1.03 -4.09
CA GLN A 53 4.99 2.20 -4.95
C GLN A 53 5.67 2.05 -6.31
N ALA A 54 6.90 1.53 -6.36
CA ALA A 54 7.61 1.27 -7.61
C ALA A 54 6.88 0.23 -8.47
N LEU A 55 6.42 -0.87 -7.85
CA LEU A 55 5.59 -1.88 -8.52
C LEU A 55 4.27 -1.29 -9.01
N MET A 56 3.64 -0.41 -8.22
CA MET A 56 2.41 0.27 -8.62
C MET A 56 2.63 1.17 -9.84
N VAL A 57 3.77 1.88 -9.91
CA VAL A 57 4.14 2.71 -11.08
C VAL A 57 4.42 1.84 -12.31
N LEU A 58 5.03 0.66 -12.13
CA LEU A 58 5.29 -0.29 -13.21
C LEU A 58 3.99 -0.81 -13.83
N VAL A 59 3.01 -1.19 -13.00
CA VAL A 59 1.71 -1.71 -13.47
C VAL A 59 0.83 -0.59 -14.04
N LYS A 60 0.79 0.56 -13.37
CA LYS A 60 -0.01 1.71 -13.76
C LYS A 60 0.87 2.95 -13.80
N PRO A 61 1.46 3.26 -14.98
CA PRO A 61 2.28 4.46 -15.10
C PRO A 61 1.43 5.68 -14.74
N ARG A 62 1.85 6.38 -13.69
CA ARG A 62 1.18 7.61 -13.26
C ARG A 62 1.43 8.66 -14.34
N LYS A 63 0.35 9.26 -14.88
CA LYS A 63 0.47 10.42 -15.77
C LYS A 63 1.29 11.49 -15.06
N SER A 64 2.36 11.96 -15.71
CA SER A 64 3.17 13.08 -15.25
C SER A 64 2.27 14.29 -14.99
N LEU A 65 2.65 15.16 -14.05
CA LEU A 65 1.94 16.40 -13.76
C LEU A 65 1.76 17.24 -15.04
N GLU A 66 2.80 17.31 -15.87
CA GLU A 66 2.75 17.99 -17.17
C GLU A 66 1.72 17.36 -18.10
N GLN A 67 1.67 16.03 -18.19
CA GLN A 67 0.69 15.32 -19.01
C GLN A 67 -0.74 15.57 -18.54
N ARG A 68 -0.97 15.73 -17.23
CA ARG A 68 -2.29 16.07 -16.68
C ARG A 68 -2.70 17.49 -17.03
N ILE A 69 -1.78 18.45 -16.90
CA ILE A 69 -2.02 19.84 -17.28
C ILE A 69 -2.32 19.94 -18.77
N LEU A 70 -1.52 19.29 -19.62
CA LEU A 70 -1.74 19.24 -21.07
C LEU A 70 -3.09 18.61 -21.41
N ALA A 71 -3.47 17.51 -20.76
CA ALA A 71 -4.78 16.89 -20.98
C ALA A 71 -5.94 17.83 -20.60
N HIS A 72 -5.82 18.57 -19.51
CA HIS A 72 -6.83 19.57 -19.12
C HIS A 72 -6.92 20.72 -20.12
N ARG A 73 -5.78 21.30 -20.54
CA ARG A 73 -5.75 22.35 -21.56
C ARG A 73 -6.35 21.88 -22.88
N PHE A 74 -6.00 20.67 -23.32
CA PHE A 74 -6.52 20.09 -24.55
C PHE A 74 -8.03 19.87 -24.50
N SER A 75 -8.56 19.44 -23.34
CA SER A 75 -10.01 19.31 -23.12
C SER A 75 -10.73 20.66 -23.25
N GLY A 76 -10.16 21.73 -22.67
CA GLY A 76 -10.71 23.09 -22.78
C GLY A 76 -10.76 23.57 -24.24
N LYS A 77 -9.64 23.43 -24.97
CA LYS A 77 -9.57 23.78 -26.40
C LYS A 77 -10.58 22.98 -27.24
N ARG A 78 -10.75 21.69 -26.95
CA ARG A 78 -11.70 20.83 -27.66
C ARG A 78 -13.16 21.24 -27.40
N MET A 79 -13.47 21.68 -26.18
CA MET A 79 -14.78 22.20 -25.82
C MET A 79 -15.09 23.51 -26.55
N LEU A 80 -14.15 24.46 -26.57
CA LEU A 80 -14.30 25.73 -27.30
C LEU A 80 -14.50 25.51 -28.80
N ASN A 81 -13.71 24.62 -29.41
CA ASN A 81 -13.88 24.26 -30.82
C ASN A 81 -15.21 23.56 -31.10
N ARG A 82 -15.74 22.78 -30.16
CA ARG A 82 -17.08 22.18 -30.29
C ARG A 82 -18.16 23.26 -30.28
N MET A 83 -18.09 24.20 -29.33
CA MET A 83 -19.02 25.34 -29.27
C MET A 83 -18.93 26.20 -30.54
N ALA A 84 -17.72 26.49 -31.01
CA ALA A 84 -17.53 27.24 -32.25
C ALA A 84 -18.20 26.56 -33.46
N ASN A 85 -18.14 25.23 -33.54
CA ASN A 85 -18.80 24.48 -34.61
C ASN A 85 -20.34 24.51 -34.47
N GLU A 86 -20.86 24.49 -33.24
CA GLU A 86 -22.30 24.60 -32.98
C GLU A 86 -22.85 25.97 -33.38
N TYR A 87 -22.11 27.05 -33.09
CA TYR A 87 -22.51 28.41 -33.48
C TYR A 87 -22.10 28.81 -34.90
N SER A 88 -21.38 27.95 -35.64
CA SER A 88 -20.86 28.30 -36.96
C SER A 88 -21.94 28.64 -37.99
N ALA A 89 -23.15 28.08 -37.84
CA ALA A 89 -24.26 28.32 -38.76
C ALA A 89 -25.13 29.51 -38.37
N THR A 90 -25.24 29.81 -37.08
CA THR A 90 -26.13 30.87 -36.56
C THR A 90 -25.41 32.19 -36.31
N GLN A 91 -24.15 32.13 -35.84
CA GLN A 91 -23.36 33.29 -35.45
C GLN A 91 -21.88 33.09 -35.84
N PRO A 92 -21.52 33.30 -37.12
CA PRO A 92 -20.18 33.03 -37.62
C PRO A 92 -19.09 33.89 -36.96
N ASN A 93 -19.42 35.13 -36.56
CA ASN A 93 -18.46 36.00 -35.86
C ASN A 93 -18.12 35.47 -34.46
N PHE A 94 -19.13 35.05 -33.69
CA PHE A 94 -18.93 34.44 -32.38
C PHE A 94 -18.17 33.11 -32.47
N ALA A 95 -18.46 32.30 -33.49
CA ALA A 95 -17.70 31.08 -33.76
C ALA A 95 -16.21 31.36 -34.08
N ALA A 96 -15.92 32.46 -34.80
CA ALA A 96 -14.54 32.87 -35.04
C ALA A 96 -13.83 33.31 -33.75
N GLU A 97 -14.50 34.08 -32.89
CA GLU A 97 -13.97 34.49 -31.58
C GLU A 97 -13.68 33.28 -30.66
N LEU A 98 -14.56 32.28 -30.64
CA LEU A 98 -14.32 31.05 -29.87
C LEU A 98 -13.11 30.25 -30.39
N ARG A 99 -12.90 30.21 -31.72
CA ARG A 99 -11.72 29.57 -32.33
C ARG A 99 -10.44 30.34 -32.03
N THR A 100 -10.48 31.66 -32.03
CA THR A 100 -9.30 32.48 -31.69
C THR A 100 -8.96 32.37 -30.20
N MET A 101 -9.96 32.31 -29.31
CA MET A 101 -9.75 32.00 -27.88
C MET A 101 -9.10 30.63 -27.70
N ALA A 102 -9.59 29.59 -28.40
CA ALA A 102 -9.01 28.25 -28.32
C ALA A 102 -7.56 28.16 -28.85
N ALA A 103 -7.18 29.05 -29.78
CA ALA A 103 -5.84 29.11 -30.35
C ALA A 103 -4.82 29.89 -29.50
N ARG A 104 -5.29 30.79 -28.62
CA ARG A 104 -4.44 31.70 -27.85
C ARG A 104 -3.90 31.11 -26.54
N ASP A 105 -4.66 30.22 -25.90
CA ASP A 105 -4.27 29.49 -24.68
C ASP A 105 -3.36 28.27 -24.96
#